data_AF-A0A925HVV0-F1
#
_entry.id   AF-A0A925HVV0-F1
#
_cell.length_a   1.000
_cell.length_b   1.000
_cell.length_c   1.000
_cell.angle_alpha   90.00
_cell.angle_beta   90.00
_cell.angle_gamma   90.00
#
_symmetry.space_group_name_H-M   'P 1'
#
loop_
_entity.id
_entity.type
_entity.pdbx_description
1 polymer ?
#
loop_
_entity_poly.entity_id
_entity_poly.type
_entity_poly.pdbx_seq_one_letter_code
_entity_poly.pdbx_strand_id
1 'polypeptide(L)'
;MLLVEKGIVNQASESILKDFIRQSLESSLQQHFELDDRLLAAALHSTNEKLTATAAIFFANQKQLTESTRLLLNTTTSKNNSADWAMHLKKHIRFEERYLFPVMETQLSEQQLLEIEEQYTKIPTGHCVDYPIKFWDNHG
;
A
#
# COMPACT_ATOMS: atom_id res chain seq x y z
N MET A 1 -4.38 -11.58 -6.62
CA MET A 1 -3.63 -12.12 -5.46
C MET A 1 -2.31 -11.39 -5.40
N LEU A 2 -1.96 -10.79 -4.26
CA LEU A 2 -0.70 -10.05 -4.12
C LEU A 2 0.47 -11.00 -4.36
N LEU A 3 1.54 -10.53 -5.01
CA LEU A 3 2.67 -11.41 -5.35
C LEU A 3 3.31 -12.04 -4.11
N VAL A 4 3.44 -11.28 -3.01
CA VAL A 4 3.93 -11.82 -1.73
C VAL A 4 3.05 -12.95 -1.20
N GLU A 5 1.71 -12.85 -1.29
CA GLU A 5 0.81 -13.96 -0.94
C GLU A 5 1.07 -15.19 -1.82
N LYS A 6 1.32 -15.01 -3.13
CA LYS A 6 1.70 -16.10 -4.02
C LYS A 6 3.01 -16.75 -3.60
N GLY A 7 4.02 -15.94 -3.26
CA GLY A 7 5.31 -16.43 -2.80
C GLY A 7 5.22 -17.24 -1.52
N ILE A 8 4.37 -16.84 -0.57
CA ILE A 8 4.12 -17.60 0.66
C ILE A 8 3.49 -18.97 0.34
N VAL A 9 2.48 -19.01 -0.54
CA VAL A 9 1.88 -20.27 -1.01
C VAL A 9 2.91 -21.16 -1.69
N ASN A 10 3.83 -20.57 -2.44
CA ASN A 10 4.92 -21.25 -3.14
C ASN A 10 6.14 -21.53 -2.25
N GLN A 11 6.05 -21.27 -0.94
CA GLN A 11 7.13 -21.50 0.03
C GLN A 11 8.45 -20.77 -0.32
N ALA A 12 8.36 -19.60 -0.96
CA ALA A 12 9.49 -18.73 -1.19
C ALA A 12 10.17 -18.37 0.14
N SER A 13 11.50 -18.26 0.15
CA SER A 13 12.23 -17.94 1.37
C SER A 13 11.87 -16.53 1.86
N GLU A 14 11.84 -16.35 3.18
CA GLU A 14 11.58 -15.05 3.80
C GLU A 14 12.58 -13.98 3.32
N SER A 15 13.83 -14.37 3.01
CA SER A 15 14.83 -13.47 2.44
C SER A 15 14.42 -12.92 1.07
N ILE A 16 13.91 -13.76 0.17
CA ILE A 16 13.46 -13.35 -1.16
C ILE A 16 12.23 -12.44 -1.04
N LEU A 17 11.28 -12.80 -0.18
CA LEU A 17 10.09 -11.99 0.05
C LEU A 17 10.43 -10.61 0.62
N LYS A 18 11.32 -10.53 1.62
CA LYS A 18 11.78 -9.26 2.19
C LYS A 18 12.50 -8.39 1.17
N ASP A 19 13.32 -8.99 0.32
CA ASP A 19 14.05 -8.28 -0.72
C ASP A 19 13.11 -7.70 -1.78
N PHE A 20 12.13 -8.49 -2.25
CA PHE A 20 11.06 -8.01 -3.11
C PHE A 20 10.26 -6.86 -2.49
N ILE A 21 9.90 -6.98 -1.20
CA ILE A 21 9.17 -5.93 -0.47
C ILE A 21 9.99 -4.65 -0.40
N ARG A 22 11.30 -4.74 -0.12
CA ARG A 22 12.21 -3.60 -0.11
C ARG A 22 12.24 -2.91 -1.46
N GLN A 23 12.43 -3.66 -2.55
CA GLN A 23 12.45 -3.08 -3.89
C GLN A 23 11.11 -2.44 -4.26
N SER A 24 9.98 -3.06 -3.90
CA SER A 24 8.64 -2.51 -4.14
C SER A 24 8.44 -1.18 -3.40
N LEU A 25 8.98 -1.08 -2.19
CA LEU A 25 8.95 0.14 -1.40
C LEU A 25 9.76 1.28 -2.05
N GLU A 26 11.01 0.99 -2.41
CA GLU A 26 11.94 1.95 -3.00
C GLU A 26 11.49 2.44 -4.39
N SER A 27 10.84 1.56 -5.16
CA SER A 27 10.45 1.88 -6.53
C SER A 27 9.14 2.66 -6.67
N SER A 28 8.16 2.43 -5.78
CA SER A 28 6.82 3.01 -5.97
C SER A 28 6.02 3.23 -4.69
N LEU A 29 5.96 2.25 -3.77
CA LEU A 29 5.04 2.34 -2.63
C LEU A 29 5.39 3.48 -1.67
N GLN A 30 6.67 3.82 -1.50
CA GLN A 30 7.03 4.93 -0.64
C GLN A 30 6.51 6.28 -1.18
N GLN A 31 6.67 6.52 -2.48
CA GLN A 31 6.18 7.76 -3.10
C GLN A 31 4.65 7.83 -3.08
N HIS A 32 3.98 6.68 -3.21
CA HIS A 32 2.54 6.56 -3.04
C HIS A 32 2.09 7.00 -1.65
N PHE A 33 2.64 6.39 -0.59
CA PHE A 33 2.26 6.74 0.79
C PHE A 33 2.54 8.21 1.13
N GLU A 34 3.67 8.75 0.67
CA GLU A 34 4.00 10.17 0.87
C GLU A 34 3.02 11.09 0.13
N LEU A 35 2.51 10.67 -1.03
CA LEU A 35 1.49 11.43 -1.74
C LEU A 35 0.15 11.35 -1.01
N ASP A 36 -0.26 10.17 -0.56
CA ASP A 36 -1.49 9.98 0.21
C ASP A 36 -1.49 10.86 1.46
N ASP A 37 -0.38 10.88 2.20
CA ASP A 37 -0.23 11.71 3.39
C ASP A 37 -0.42 13.20 3.06
N ARG A 38 0.12 13.67 1.93
CA ARG A 38 -0.03 15.07 1.52
C ARG A 38 -1.43 15.41 1.06
N LEU A 39 -2.04 14.58 0.21
CA LEU A 39 -3.34 14.86 -0.41
C LEU A 39 -4.49 14.67 0.56
N LEU A 40 -4.44 13.63 1.38
CA LEU A 40 -5.54 13.25 2.27
C LEU A 40 -5.43 13.90 3.65
N ALA A 41 -4.32 14.55 4.01
CA ALA A 41 -4.23 15.28 5.28
C ALA A 41 -5.30 16.37 5.41
N ALA A 42 -5.61 17.08 4.32
CA ALA A 42 -6.67 18.09 4.31
C ALA A 42 -8.06 17.47 4.56
N ALA A 43 -8.28 16.21 4.16
CA ALA A 43 -9.54 15.50 4.36
C ALA A 43 -9.86 15.27 5.84
N LEU A 44 -8.85 15.15 6.72
CA LEU A 44 -9.02 15.04 8.18
C LEU A 44 -9.60 16.30 8.83
N HIS A 45 -9.44 17.44 8.17
CA HIS A 45 -9.93 18.73 8.65
C HIS A 45 -11.12 19.24 7.83
N SER A 46 -11.66 18.40 6.96
CA SER A 46 -12.84 18.75 6.18
C SER A 46 -14.07 18.87 7.08
N THR A 47 -15.01 19.73 6.71
CA THR A 47 -16.34 19.80 7.35
C THR A 47 -17.23 18.62 6.96
N ASN A 48 -16.75 17.74 6.07
CA ASN A 48 -17.47 16.56 5.62
C ASN A 48 -17.17 15.39 6.57
N GLU A 49 -18.10 15.11 7.49
CA GLU A 49 -17.93 14.08 8.51
C GLU A 49 -17.61 12.69 7.94
N LYS A 50 -18.24 12.33 6.81
CA LYS A 50 -18.02 11.03 6.15
C LYS A 50 -16.60 10.92 5.60
N LEU A 51 -16.14 11.98 4.92
CA LEU A 51 -14.79 12.04 4.39
C LEU A 51 -13.75 12.04 5.52
N THR A 52 -13.95 12.84 6.56
CA THR A 52 -13.08 12.91 7.74
C THR A 52 -12.97 11.57 8.45
N ALA A 53 -14.09 10.87 8.70
CA ALA A 53 -14.08 9.55 9.32
C ALA A 53 -13.38 8.50 8.45
N THR A 54 -13.60 8.54 7.13
CA THR A 54 -12.97 7.61 6.18
C THR A 54 -11.47 7.84 6.10
N ALA A 55 -11.02 9.10 6.07
CA ALA A 55 -9.61 9.48 6.12
C ALA A 55 -8.94 9.01 7.42
N ALA A 56 -9.60 9.15 8.57
CA ALA A 56 -9.03 8.67 9.85
C ALA A 56 -8.74 7.15 9.84
N ILE A 57 -9.63 6.35 9.25
CA ILE A 57 -9.42 4.91 9.11
C ILE A 57 -8.31 4.60 8.10
N PHE A 58 -8.25 5.35 6.99
CA PHE A 58 -7.17 5.25 6.01
C PHE A 58 -5.80 5.44 6.69
N PHE A 59 -5.62 6.54 7.41
CA PHE A 59 -4.36 6.85 8.10
C PHE A 59 -4.00 5.80 9.16
N ALA A 60 -4.98 5.24 9.87
CA ALA A 60 -4.74 4.15 10.80
C ALA A 60 -4.23 2.88 10.09
N ASN A 61 -4.81 2.52 8.94
CA ASN A 61 -4.37 1.38 8.13
C ASN A 61 -2.98 1.62 7.52
N GLN A 62 -2.74 2.81 6.97
CA GLN A 62 -1.43 3.22 6.44
C GLN A 62 -0.35 3.14 7.52
N LYS A 63 -0.60 3.69 8.71
CA LYS A 63 0.33 3.61 9.84
C LYS A 63 0.63 2.16 10.24
N GLN A 64 -0.37 1.29 10.26
CA GLN A 64 -0.18 -0.13 10.57
C GLN A 64 0.72 -0.81 9.52
N LEU A 65 0.50 -0.50 8.24
CA LEU A 65 1.31 -1.00 7.14
C LEU A 65 2.76 -0.50 7.24
N THR A 66 2.98 0.80 7.38
CA THR A 66 4.33 1.39 7.46
C THR A 66 5.12 0.90 8.66
N GLU A 67 4.49 0.75 9.83
CA GLU A 67 5.14 0.14 10.99
C GLU A 67 5.49 -1.34 10.75
N SER A 68 4.59 -2.10 10.11
CA SER A 68 4.90 -3.49 9.78
C SER A 68 6.04 -3.62 8.77
N THR A 69 6.13 -2.71 7.80
CA THR A 69 7.26 -2.62 6.86
C THR A 69 8.55 -2.35 7.61
N ARG A 70 8.56 -1.34 8.49
CA ARG A 70 9.73 -0.98 9.30
C ARG A 70 10.21 -2.16 10.15
N LEU A 71 9.28 -2.85 10.82
CA LEU A 71 9.59 -4.02 11.64
C LEU A 71 10.13 -5.18 10.80
N LEU A 72 9.51 -5.46 9.64
CA LEU A 72 9.91 -6.55 8.75
C LEU A 72 11.34 -6.38 8.22
N LEU A 73 11.67 -5.16 7.79
CA LEU A 73 12.93 -4.86 7.11
C LEU A 73 14.10 -4.58 8.05
N ASN A 74 13.83 -4.05 9.26
CA ASN A 74 14.89 -3.60 10.18
C ASN A 74 15.08 -4.47 11.43
N THR A 75 14.27 -5.53 11.59
CA THR A 75 14.43 -6.45 12.73
C THR A 75 14.75 -7.87 12.27
N THR A 76 15.60 -8.55 13.04
CA THR A 76 15.93 -9.97 12.85
C THR A 76 14.93 -10.90 13.55
N THR A 77 13.90 -10.35 14.18
CA THR A 77 12.93 -11.09 14.98
C THR A 77 12.00 -11.93 14.11
N SER A 78 11.87 -13.22 14.40
CA SER A 78 10.99 -14.16 13.67
C SER A 78 9.48 -13.86 13.78
N LYS A 79 9.09 -12.99 14.73
CA LYS A 79 7.69 -12.58 14.92
C LYS A 79 7.16 -11.64 13.84
N ASN A 80 8.04 -11.03 13.04
CA ASN A 80 7.64 -10.15 11.93
C ASN A 80 8.00 -10.85 10.62
N ASN A 81 6.99 -11.32 9.90
CA ASN A 81 7.17 -12.06 8.66
C ASN A 81 6.40 -11.41 7.50
N SER A 82 6.73 -11.84 6.29
CA SER A 82 6.16 -11.32 5.06
C SER A 82 4.64 -11.59 4.94
N ALA A 83 4.09 -12.55 5.69
CA ALA A 83 2.66 -12.85 5.71
C ALA A 83 1.85 -11.77 6.45
N ASP A 84 2.32 -11.33 7.62
CA ASP A 84 1.67 -10.25 8.37
C ASP A 84 1.69 -8.94 7.57
N TRP A 85 2.83 -8.64 6.93
CA TRP A 85 2.95 -7.50 6.04
C TRP A 85 1.98 -7.58 4.84
N ALA A 86 1.91 -8.74 4.17
CA ALA A 86 1.00 -8.94 3.04
C ALA A 86 -0.47 -8.78 3.45
N MET A 87 -0.83 -9.23 4.65
CA MET A 87 -2.16 -9.02 5.22
C MET A 87 -2.46 -7.53 5.41
N HIS A 88 -1.52 -6.75 5.97
CA HIS A 88 -1.70 -5.30 6.15
C HIS A 88 -1.81 -4.56 4.82
N LEU A 89 -0.96 -4.88 3.84
CA LEU A 89 -1.03 -4.26 2.51
C LEU A 89 -2.37 -4.57 1.84
N LYS A 90 -2.83 -5.82 1.91
CA LYS A 90 -4.13 -6.21 1.38
C LYS A 90 -5.29 -5.49 2.06
N LYS A 91 -5.22 -5.31 3.37
CA LYS A 91 -6.22 -4.57 4.14
C LYS A 91 -6.26 -3.10 3.70
N HIS A 92 -5.09 -2.50 3.50
CA HIS A 92 -4.95 -1.12 3.02
C HIS A 92 -5.56 -0.96 1.62
N ILE A 93 -5.11 -1.74 0.63
CA ILE A 93 -5.65 -1.70 -0.75
C ILE A 93 -7.16 -1.92 -0.78
N ARG A 94 -7.66 -2.92 -0.06
CA ARG A 94 -9.11 -3.18 -0.01
C ARG A 94 -9.89 -2.04 0.63
N PHE A 95 -9.31 -1.34 1.60
CA PHE A 95 -9.96 -0.20 2.22
C PHE A 95 -10.07 0.95 1.22
N GLU A 96 -8.99 1.21 0.47
CA GLU A 96 -8.96 2.23 -0.56
C GLU A 96 -10.03 1.98 -1.64
N GLU A 97 -9.99 0.80 -2.26
CA GLU A 97 -10.88 0.42 -3.36
C GLU A 97 -12.37 0.40 -2.96
N ARG A 98 -12.68 -0.03 -1.73
CA ARG A 98 -14.07 -0.29 -1.33
C ARG A 98 -14.71 0.83 -0.53
N TYR A 99 -13.91 1.72 0.05
CA TYR A 99 -14.40 2.74 0.97
C TYR A 99 -13.84 4.11 0.66
N LEU A 100 -12.51 4.27 0.59
CA LEU A 100 -11.93 5.59 0.38
C LEU A 100 -12.30 6.18 -0.98
N PHE A 101 -12.00 5.47 -2.07
CA PHE A 101 -12.25 5.99 -3.42
C PHE A 101 -13.74 6.24 -3.66
N PRO A 102 -14.69 5.34 -3.30
CA PRO A 102 -16.12 5.65 -3.42
C PRO A 102 -16.57 6.85 -2.59
N VAL A 103 -15.98 7.06 -1.40
CA VAL A 103 -16.28 8.27 -0.61
C VAL A 103 -15.74 9.50 -1.30
N MET A 104 -14.50 9.48 -1.79
CA MET A 104 -13.91 10.60 -2.52
C MET A 104 -14.73 10.96 -3.77
N GLU A 105 -15.13 9.98 -4.58
CA GLU A 105 -15.97 10.17 -5.77
C GLU A 105 -17.32 10.83 -5.45
N THR A 106 -17.90 10.53 -4.28
CA THR A 106 -19.21 11.07 -3.90
C THR A 106 -19.13 12.41 -3.18
N GLN A 107 -17.98 12.77 -2.61
CA GLN A 107 -17.83 13.93 -1.74
C GLN A 107 -16.96 15.04 -2.32
N LEU A 108 -16.07 14.72 -3.26
CA LEU A 108 -15.21 15.69 -3.93
C LEU A 108 -15.80 16.11 -5.27
N SER A 109 -15.49 17.33 -5.71
CA SER A 109 -15.84 17.76 -7.06
C SER A 109 -14.99 17.05 -8.10
N GLU A 110 -15.47 16.98 -9.34
CA GLU A 110 -14.71 16.45 -10.47
C GLU A 110 -13.35 17.13 -10.62
N GLN A 111 -13.29 18.46 -10.46
CA GLN A 111 -12.02 19.20 -10.50
C GLN A 111 -11.05 18.74 -9.41
N GLN A 112 -11.53 18.54 -8.17
CA GLN A 112 -10.68 18.05 -7.08
C GLN A 112 -10.18 16.62 -7.35
N LEU A 113 -11.01 15.77 -7.93
CA LEU A 113 -10.62 14.41 -8.32
C LEU A 113 -9.55 14.42 -9.42
N LEU A 114 -9.71 15.29 -10.43
CA LEU A 114 -8.73 15.46 -11.50
C LEU A 114 -7.38 15.98 -10.98
N GLU A 115 -7.40 16.94 -10.04
CA GLU A 115 -6.18 17.45 -9.41
C GLU A 115 -5.46 16.35 -8.62
N ILE A 116 -6.21 15.49 -7.93
CA ILE A 116 -5.68 14.32 -7.21
C ILE A 116 -5.08 13.32 -8.20
N GLU A 117 -5.82 12.93 -9.24
CA GLU A 117 -5.37 11.99 -10.29
C GLU A 117 -4.08 12.47 -10.95
N GLU A 118 -3.99 13.76 -11.30
CA GLU A 118 -2.79 14.34 -11.92
C GLU A 118 -1.54 14.15 -11.04
N GLN A 119 -1.66 14.20 -9.72
CA GLN A 119 -0.53 13.93 -8.83
C GLN A 119 -0.15 12.45 -8.82
N TYR A 120 -1.13 11.52 -8.84
CA TYR A 120 -0.84 10.08 -8.87
C TYR A 120 -0.19 9.63 -10.18
N THR A 121 -0.53 10.24 -11.32
CA THR A 121 0.10 9.92 -12.61
C THR A 121 1.60 10.23 -12.66
N LYS A 122 2.11 11.05 -11.73
CA LYS A 122 3.53 11.41 -11.61
C LYS A 122 4.35 10.38 -10.83
N ILE A 123 3.70 9.45 -10.12
CA ILE A 123 4.39 8.37 -9.43
C ILE A 123 4.82 7.33 -10.46
N PRO A 124 6.11 6.96 -10.51
CA PRO A 124 6.60 5.86 -11.34
C PRO A 124 5.82 4.59 -11.02
N THR A 125 5.26 3.95 -12.05
CA THR A 125 4.72 2.61 -11.91
C THR A 125 5.89 1.63 -11.82
N GLY A 126 6.37 1.36 -10.61
CA GLY A 126 7.32 0.27 -10.36
C GLY A 126 6.69 -1.03 -10.80
N HIS A 127 7.22 -1.64 -11.86
CA HIS A 127 6.69 -2.89 -12.37
C HIS A 127 7.23 -4.04 -11.52
N CYS A 128 6.36 -4.68 -10.73
CA CYS A 128 6.74 -5.85 -9.94
C CYS A 128 7.33 -7.00 -10.77
N VAL A 129 7.14 -6.99 -12.10
CA VAL A 129 7.72 -7.95 -13.04
C VAL A 129 9.23 -7.75 -13.27
N ASP A 130 9.78 -6.61 -12.85
CA ASP A 130 11.21 -6.30 -12.98
C ASP A 130 12.04 -6.92 -11.85
N TYR A 131 11.41 -7.51 -10.83
CA TYR A 131 12.14 -8.24 -9.81
C TYR A 131 12.73 -9.53 -10.41
N PRO A 132 14.04 -9.78 -10.29
CA PRO A 132 14.74 -10.85 -11.01
C PRO A 132 14.31 -12.27 -10.63
N ILE A 133 13.73 -12.47 -9.43
CA ILE A 133 13.33 -13.79 -8.94
C ILE A 133 11.81 -13.92 -9.01
N LYS A 134 11.31 -14.69 -9.98
CA LYS A 134 9.88 -14.95 -10.18
C LYS A 134 9.33 -15.98 -9.19
N PHE A 135 9.45 -15.72 -7.89
CA PHE A 135 9.01 -16.63 -6.82
C PHE A 135 7.49 -16.92 -6.84
N TRP A 136 6.73 -16.11 -7.57
CA TRP A 136 5.28 -16.23 -7.73
C TRP A 136 4.84 -17.10 -8.92
N ASP A 137 5.77 -17.49 -9.80
CA ASP A 137 5.49 -18.39 -10.92
C ASP A 137 5.64 -19.85 -10.45
N ASN A 138 4.61 -20.66 -10.67
CA ASN A 138 4.69 -22.10 -10.41
C ASN A 138 5.50 -22.76 -11.52
N HIS A 139 6.74 -23.14 -11.23
CA HIS A 139 7.37 -24.22 -11.98
C HIS A 139 6.82 -25.53 -11.41
N GLY A 140 5.85 -26.10 -12.13
CA GLY A 140 5.42 -27.48 -11.92
C GLY A 140 6.50 -28.47 -12.30
#